data_AF-A0A1Y2D4S6-F1
#
_entry.id   AF-A0A1Y2D4S6-F1
#
_cell.length_a   1.000
_cell.length_b   1.000
_cell.length_c   1.000
_cell.angle_alpha   90.00
_cell.angle_beta   90.00
_cell.angle_gamma   90.00
#
_symmetry.space_group_name_H-M   'P 1'
#
loop_
_entity.id
_entity.type
_entity.pdbx_description
1 polymer ?
#
loop_
_entity_poly.entity_id
_entity_poly.type
_entity_poly.pdbx_seq_one_letter_code
_entity_poly.pdbx_strand_id
1 'polypeptide(L)'
;MQIKSILTISSLVALSKACSFLPDYPCCSSGIEVAYVDDQGEWGVENGEWCGIEPVNETDCWSDPYPCCEGTTVEYVDDQGEWGVENGEWCGIVKSKKTTTTVPKPNKTTTTKKNTQVTKTKDNNSGGSYTMTKFEPVCTVNTDKTNCVAAWKQCGGSGMEDKCCQAGTTCKGSAGYKQCEPDTEAELKPATGIGPHGQKWCEGCNVTENQAGFLWGYENGHACEIKMCECHDILNKVYDPSEYKYPIGKKEGTTTRYWDCCKPSCSWPDKAPVSAPVRQCKADGFTALTNYNAKSGCEGGESYMCSDQRPWAVSEVLSYGYAAASIKGLTEKEWCCRCYALTFTSGPVKGKQMVVQVTNTGGDLGDNHFDIQIPGGGFGIFNGCSAQFNTPDEVWGTRYGGVASRDDCEGLPEAIKESCYWRFDWFLNADNPTMVFDEVECPVELTRNTDCIHN
;
A
#
# COMPACT_ATOMS: atom_id res chain seq x y z
N MET A 1 -47.68 49.38 11.06
CA MET A 1 -48.27 48.58 9.96
C MET A 1 -47.12 48.23 9.02
N GLN A 2 -46.76 46.95 8.95
CA GLN A 2 -45.60 46.42 8.22
C GLN A 2 -45.76 46.54 6.71
N ILE A 3 -44.69 46.89 5.97
CA ILE A 3 -44.44 46.40 4.61
C ILE A 3 -42.94 46.13 4.44
N LYS A 4 -42.63 44.93 3.93
CA LYS A 4 -41.31 44.30 3.76
C LYS A 4 -40.50 44.95 2.62
N SER A 5 -39.20 45.17 2.84
CA SER A 5 -38.23 45.44 1.77
C SER A 5 -37.76 44.13 1.14
N ILE A 6 -37.95 44.00 -0.17
CA ILE A 6 -37.29 43.03 -1.04
C ILE A 6 -36.11 43.76 -1.67
N LEU A 7 -34.89 43.26 -1.46
CA LEU A 7 -33.69 43.68 -2.17
C LEU A 7 -33.05 42.43 -2.77
N THR A 8 -33.23 42.29 -4.09
CA THR A 8 -32.54 41.34 -4.97
C THR A 8 -31.10 41.80 -5.16
N ILE A 9 -30.12 40.98 -4.79
CA ILE A 9 -28.72 41.18 -5.19
C ILE A 9 -28.46 40.23 -6.36
N SER A 10 -28.34 40.83 -7.54
CA SER A 10 -27.74 40.22 -8.72
C SER A 10 -26.22 40.25 -8.51
N SER A 11 -25.59 39.10 -8.33
CA SER A 11 -24.14 38.97 -8.26
C SER A 11 -23.57 38.84 -9.66
N LEU A 12 -22.77 39.82 -10.09
CA LEU A 12 -21.86 39.69 -11.22
C LEU A 12 -20.90 38.53 -10.96
N VAL A 13 -20.96 37.48 -11.78
CA VAL A 13 -19.87 36.50 -11.92
C VAL A 13 -18.94 37.05 -12.98
N ALA A 14 -17.68 37.31 -12.60
CA ALA A 14 -16.63 37.59 -13.57
C ALA A 14 -16.45 36.35 -14.45
N LEU A 15 -16.55 36.52 -15.78
CA LEU A 15 -16.30 35.44 -16.74
C LEU A 15 -14.82 35.02 -16.66
N SER A 16 -14.53 33.95 -15.94
CA SER A 16 -13.28 33.20 -16.12
C SER A 16 -13.33 32.49 -17.48
N LYS A 17 -12.26 32.62 -18.27
CA LYS A 17 -12.14 31.97 -19.59
C LYS A 17 -12.14 30.45 -19.39
N ALA A 18 -13.06 29.73 -20.02
CA ALA A 18 -13.12 28.26 -19.97
C ALA A 18 -11.98 27.63 -20.79
N CYS A 19 -11.54 26.43 -20.39
CA CYS A 19 -10.52 25.70 -21.13
C CYS A 19 -11.01 25.14 -22.46
N SER A 20 -10.13 25.15 -23.46
CA SER A 20 -10.42 24.67 -24.81
C SER A 20 -10.83 23.20 -24.87
N PHE A 21 -10.34 22.37 -23.94
CA PHE A 21 -10.68 20.94 -23.84
C PHE A 21 -11.74 20.63 -22.76
N LEU A 22 -12.10 21.61 -21.90
CA LEU A 22 -13.09 21.45 -20.82
C LEU A 22 -13.94 22.73 -20.67
N PRO A 23 -15.11 22.79 -21.33
CA PRO A 23 -15.97 23.98 -21.37
C PRO A 23 -16.53 24.41 -20.01
N ASP A 24 -16.63 23.46 -19.07
CA ASP A 24 -17.24 23.65 -17.75
C ASP A 24 -16.22 23.99 -16.66
N TYR A 25 -14.92 24.07 -16.99
CA TYR A 25 -13.84 24.38 -16.04
C TYR A 25 -13.01 25.61 -16.46
N PRO A 26 -12.63 26.48 -15.51
CA PRO A 26 -11.80 27.65 -15.77
C PRO A 26 -10.38 27.26 -16.18
N CYS A 27 -9.76 28.06 -17.05
CA CYS A 27 -8.42 27.83 -17.56
C CYS A 27 -7.36 28.65 -16.83
N CYS A 28 -6.20 28.04 -16.60
CA CYS A 28 -5.09 28.69 -15.92
C CYS A 28 -4.47 29.78 -16.79
N SER A 29 -3.97 30.84 -16.16
CA SER A 29 -3.06 31.77 -16.81
C SER A 29 -1.77 31.06 -17.24
N SER A 30 -1.12 31.55 -18.30
CA SER A 30 0.13 30.97 -18.80
C SER A 30 1.24 30.99 -17.75
N GLY A 31 1.99 29.88 -17.62
CA GLY A 31 3.13 29.76 -16.70
C GLY A 31 2.81 29.15 -15.33
N ILE A 32 1.57 28.67 -15.11
CA ILE A 32 1.20 27.90 -13.91
C ILE A 32 1.79 26.48 -14.00
N GLU A 33 2.38 26.00 -12.89
CA GLU A 33 2.94 24.66 -12.80
C GLU A 33 1.84 23.58 -12.77
N VAL A 34 2.14 22.43 -13.41
CA VAL A 34 1.27 21.27 -13.40
C VAL A 34 1.26 20.66 -12.00
N ALA A 35 0.13 20.80 -11.32
CA ALA A 35 -0.11 20.22 -10.00
C ALA A 35 -0.63 18.78 -10.09
N TYR A 36 -1.34 18.43 -11.16
CA TYR A 36 -1.96 17.12 -11.33
C TYR A 36 -2.19 16.79 -12.81
N VAL A 37 -2.17 15.49 -13.15
CA VAL A 37 -2.42 14.97 -14.50
C VAL A 37 -3.36 13.78 -14.39
N ASP A 38 -4.45 13.79 -15.16
CA ASP A 38 -5.40 12.70 -15.27
C ASP A 38 -5.71 12.38 -16.75
N ASP A 39 -6.77 11.62 -16.99
CA ASP A 39 -7.24 11.27 -18.33
C ASP A 39 -7.92 12.44 -19.08
N GLN A 40 -8.18 13.56 -18.40
CA GLN A 40 -8.80 14.76 -18.98
C GLN A 40 -7.79 15.84 -19.36
N GLY A 41 -6.62 15.91 -18.71
CA GLY A 41 -5.54 16.82 -19.09
C GLY A 41 -4.57 17.15 -17.96
N GLU A 42 -3.79 18.22 -18.15
CA GLU A 42 -2.92 18.79 -17.11
C GLU A 42 -3.67 19.88 -16.34
N TRP A 43 -3.45 19.93 -15.02
CA TRP A 43 -4.20 20.79 -14.12
C TRP A 43 -3.25 21.59 -13.23
N GLY A 44 -3.58 22.87 -13.03
CA GLY A 44 -2.85 23.81 -12.20
C GLY A 44 -3.73 24.39 -11.09
N VAL A 45 -3.11 25.14 -10.16
CA VAL A 45 -3.82 25.84 -9.08
C VAL A 45 -3.49 27.33 -9.15
N GLU A 46 -4.48 28.14 -9.48
CA GLU A 46 -4.34 29.60 -9.58
C GLU A 46 -5.30 30.28 -8.59
N ASN A 47 -4.78 31.20 -7.77
CA ASN A 47 -5.54 31.86 -6.69
C ASN A 47 -6.24 30.90 -5.70
N GLY A 48 -5.75 29.66 -5.57
CA GLY A 48 -6.32 28.64 -4.68
C GLY A 48 -7.47 27.83 -5.28
N GLU A 49 -7.78 28.00 -6.57
CA GLU A 49 -8.78 27.23 -7.30
C GLU A 49 -8.12 26.38 -8.40
N TRP A 50 -8.72 25.24 -8.71
CA TRP A 50 -8.26 24.35 -9.79
C TRP A 50 -8.62 24.93 -11.15
N CYS A 51 -7.67 24.92 -12.06
CA CYS A 51 -7.86 25.33 -13.44
C CYS A 51 -7.16 24.34 -14.39
N GLY A 52 -7.68 24.19 -15.60
CA GLY A 52 -7.04 23.36 -16.63
C GLY A 52 -5.88 24.11 -17.28
N ILE A 53 -4.80 23.39 -17.59
CA ILE A 53 -3.64 23.92 -18.30
C ILE A 53 -3.78 23.53 -19.77
N GLU A 54 -3.73 24.52 -20.67
CA GLU A 54 -3.81 24.23 -22.10
C GLU A 54 -2.58 23.42 -22.54
N PRO A 55 -2.77 22.31 -23.28
CA PRO A 55 -1.66 21.54 -23.80
C PRO A 55 -0.81 22.40 -24.74
N VAL A 56 0.50 22.41 -24.49
CA VAL A 56 1.44 23.27 -25.23
C VAL A 56 1.57 22.76 -26.67
N ASN A 57 1.31 23.64 -27.64
CA ASN A 57 1.57 23.33 -29.04
C ASN A 57 3.09 23.26 -29.27
N GLU A 58 3.57 22.16 -29.82
CA GLU A 58 4.96 21.69 -29.85
C GLU A 58 5.81 22.42 -30.93
N THR A 59 5.94 23.75 -30.88
CA THR A 59 6.59 24.50 -31.99
C THR A 59 7.55 25.66 -31.67
N ASP A 60 7.98 25.89 -30.43
CA ASP A 60 8.98 26.96 -30.15
C ASP A 60 10.26 26.41 -29.50
N CYS A 61 11.12 25.84 -30.35
CA CYS A 61 12.53 25.61 -30.03
C CYS A 61 13.34 26.87 -30.37
N TRP A 62 13.90 27.55 -29.37
CA TRP A 62 14.55 28.86 -29.57
C TRP A 62 15.95 28.78 -30.20
N SER A 63 16.55 27.60 -30.31
CA SER A 63 17.97 27.41 -30.65
C SER A 63 18.31 27.21 -32.13
N ASP A 64 17.38 27.48 -33.06
CA ASP A 64 17.61 27.35 -34.51
C ASP A 64 18.88 28.14 -34.95
N PRO A 65 19.87 27.53 -35.66
CA PRO A 65 19.83 26.27 -36.43
C PRO A 65 20.15 24.97 -35.67
N TYR A 66 20.31 25.02 -34.35
CA TYR A 66 20.64 23.86 -33.52
C TYR A 66 19.37 23.19 -32.94
N PRO A 67 19.33 21.85 -32.85
CA PRO A 67 18.17 21.12 -32.35
C PRO A 67 17.90 21.42 -30.87
N CYS A 68 16.69 21.12 -30.40
CA CYS A 68 16.36 21.20 -28.97
C CYS A 68 16.85 19.97 -28.22
N CYS A 69 17.28 20.15 -26.96
CA CYS A 69 17.70 19.03 -26.13
C CYS A 69 16.49 18.19 -25.67
N GLU A 70 16.64 16.87 -25.66
CA GLU A 70 15.64 15.97 -25.07
C GLU A 70 15.76 15.91 -23.53
N GLY A 71 16.97 16.11 -23.01
CA GLY A 71 17.31 16.26 -21.60
C GLY A 71 17.47 17.73 -21.17
N THR A 72 17.77 17.91 -19.88
CA THR A 72 17.82 19.24 -19.23
C THR A 72 19.19 19.56 -18.62
N THR A 73 20.21 18.79 -18.98
CA THR A 73 21.57 18.98 -18.46
C THR A 73 22.22 20.19 -19.12
N VAL A 74 22.42 21.26 -18.35
CA VAL A 74 23.01 22.52 -18.83
C VAL A 74 24.54 22.42 -18.85
N GLU A 75 25.12 22.54 -20.03
CA GLU A 75 26.57 22.56 -20.26
C GLU A 75 27.10 24.00 -20.43
N TYR A 76 26.28 24.91 -20.97
CA TYR A 76 26.67 26.30 -21.22
C TYR A 76 25.47 27.25 -21.18
N VAL A 77 25.68 28.52 -20.81
CA VAL A 77 24.61 29.55 -20.73
C VAL A 77 25.11 30.85 -21.35
N ASP A 78 24.29 31.43 -22.22
CA ASP A 78 24.55 32.72 -22.85
C ASP A 78 23.31 33.62 -22.88
N ASP A 79 23.41 34.71 -23.64
CA ASP A 79 22.39 35.74 -23.81
C ASP A 79 21.12 35.22 -24.49
N GLN A 80 21.19 34.08 -25.19
CA GLN A 80 20.09 33.46 -25.92
C GLN A 80 19.38 32.38 -25.10
N GLY A 81 20.13 31.63 -24.28
CA GLY A 81 19.54 30.68 -23.33
C GLY A 81 20.51 29.64 -22.77
N GLU A 82 19.95 28.54 -22.28
CA GLU A 82 20.70 27.42 -21.70
C GLU A 82 20.95 26.34 -22.77
N TRP A 83 22.19 25.88 -22.89
CA TRP A 83 22.62 24.92 -23.91
C TRP A 83 23.04 23.59 -23.28
N GLY A 84 22.73 22.48 -23.94
CA GLY A 84 23.17 21.12 -23.60
C GLY A 84 23.99 20.49 -24.72
N VAL A 85 24.62 19.33 -24.42
CA VAL A 85 25.32 18.52 -25.42
C VAL A 85 24.77 17.10 -25.39
N GLU A 86 24.14 16.68 -26.49
CA GLU A 86 23.56 15.35 -26.65
C GLU A 86 24.16 14.68 -27.90
N ASN A 87 24.59 13.42 -27.76
CA ASN A 87 25.27 12.68 -28.83
C ASN A 87 26.51 13.37 -29.43
N GLY A 88 27.12 14.31 -28.69
CA GLY A 88 28.28 15.08 -29.13
C GLY A 88 27.96 16.35 -29.94
N GLU A 89 26.68 16.73 -30.05
CA GLU A 89 26.21 17.95 -30.73
C GLU A 89 25.54 18.92 -29.75
N TRP A 90 25.62 20.22 -30.05
CA TRP A 90 25.00 21.28 -29.23
C TRP A 90 23.50 21.37 -29.49
N CYS A 91 22.73 21.52 -28.42
CA CYS A 91 21.28 21.68 -28.47
C CYS A 91 20.80 22.77 -27.50
N GLY A 92 19.69 23.43 -27.83
CA GLY A 92 19.06 24.42 -26.96
C GLY A 92 18.13 23.78 -25.94
N ILE A 93 18.27 24.14 -24.68
CA ILE A 93 17.40 23.69 -23.60
C ILE A 93 16.20 24.62 -23.56
N VAL A 94 15.05 24.11 -24.00
CA VAL A 94 13.76 24.74 -23.77
C VAL A 94 13.39 24.56 -22.30
N LYS A 95 13.09 25.66 -21.61
CA LYS A 95 12.71 25.67 -20.19
C LYS A 95 11.32 25.06 -19.99
N SER A 96 11.23 23.75 -20.20
CA SER A 96 10.09 22.91 -19.84
C SER A 96 10.48 21.43 -19.91
N LYS A 97 11.46 21.02 -19.11
CA LYS A 97 11.54 19.65 -18.57
C LYS A 97 12.07 19.73 -17.13
N LYS A 98 11.44 18.92 -16.27
CA LYS A 98 11.39 19.00 -14.80
C LYS A 98 12.75 18.90 -14.08
N THR A 99 12.83 19.51 -12.90
CA THR A 99 13.47 18.84 -11.76
C THR A 99 12.57 18.88 -10.52
N THR A 100 12.23 17.69 -10.06
CA THR A 100 11.61 17.37 -8.77
C THR A 100 12.27 18.10 -7.61
N THR A 101 11.52 18.81 -6.77
CA THR A 101 11.82 18.96 -5.33
C THR A 101 10.53 19.27 -4.53
N THR A 102 9.99 18.24 -3.91
CA THR A 102 9.36 18.16 -2.57
C THR A 102 8.67 19.37 -1.87
N VAL A 103 7.54 19.01 -1.20
CA VAL A 103 6.83 19.56 0.00
C VAL A 103 5.96 20.84 -0.17
N PRO A 104 4.99 21.23 0.73
CA PRO A 104 4.05 20.58 1.69
C PRO A 104 2.55 21.09 1.61
N LYS A 105 1.68 20.52 2.48
CA LYS A 105 0.45 21.07 3.17
C LYS A 105 0.43 22.61 3.43
N PRO A 106 -0.65 23.29 3.94
CA PRO A 106 -1.98 22.84 4.42
C PRO A 106 -3.21 23.82 4.27
N ASN A 107 -4.39 23.33 4.68
CA ASN A 107 -5.50 24.01 5.40
C ASN A 107 -6.31 25.19 4.78
N LYS A 108 -7.67 25.10 4.84
CA LYS A 108 -8.47 25.82 5.86
C LYS A 108 -9.94 25.38 5.97
N THR A 109 -10.37 25.40 7.22
CA THR A 109 -11.66 25.14 7.88
C THR A 109 -12.77 26.12 7.49
N THR A 110 -14.07 25.78 7.70
CA THR A 110 -14.97 26.45 8.69
C THR A 110 -16.43 25.93 8.63
N THR A 111 -16.98 25.82 9.84
CA THR A 111 -18.30 25.44 10.36
C THR A 111 -19.44 26.40 9.99
N THR A 112 -20.71 25.95 9.94
CA THR A 112 -21.80 26.58 10.73
C THR A 112 -23.03 25.67 10.93
N LYS A 113 -23.57 25.71 12.15
CA LYS A 113 -24.75 25.00 12.68
C LYS A 113 -26.08 25.72 12.34
N LYS A 114 -27.21 24.98 12.29
CA LYS A 114 -28.38 25.29 13.15
C LYS A 114 -29.45 24.18 13.28
N ASN A 115 -29.83 24.00 14.55
CA ASN A 115 -30.90 23.24 15.23
C ASN A 115 -32.23 22.99 14.49
N THR A 116 -32.78 21.77 14.50
CA THR A 116 -33.59 21.05 15.54
C THR A 116 -35.10 21.34 15.46
N GLN A 117 -35.90 20.33 15.13
CA GLN A 117 -37.04 19.96 15.97
C GLN A 117 -37.51 18.50 15.76
N VAL A 118 -37.88 17.91 16.90
CA VAL A 118 -38.23 16.51 17.16
C VAL A 118 -39.71 16.25 16.88
N THR A 119 -40.04 15.09 16.30
CA THR A 119 -41.31 14.40 16.63
C THR A 119 -41.11 12.88 16.62
N LYS A 120 -41.53 12.22 17.70
CA LYS A 120 -41.46 10.76 17.93
C LYS A 120 -42.77 10.09 17.51
N THR A 121 -42.67 8.87 16.95
CA THR A 121 -43.47 7.64 17.25
C THR A 121 -42.93 6.49 16.38
N LYS A 122 -42.37 5.40 16.95
CA LYS A 122 -42.99 4.06 17.19
C LYS A 122 -43.47 3.38 15.89
N ASP A 123 -43.09 2.16 15.48
CA ASP A 123 -42.75 0.92 16.19
C ASP A 123 -41.98 -0.09 15.27
N ASN A 124 -41.21 -0.98 15.92
CA ASN A 124 -40.94 -2.41 15.67
C ASN A 124 -40.60 -2.94 14.25
N ASN A 125 -39.35 -3.40 14.05
CA ASN A 125 -39.10 -4.84 13.79
C ASN A 125 -37.61 -5.23 13.97
N SER A 126 -37.43 -6.48 14.38
CA SER A 126 -36.19 -7.12 14.85
C SER A 126 -35.13 -7.33 13.77
N GLY A 127 -33.88 -7.01 14.12
CA GLY A 127 -32.67 -7.39 13.41
C GLY A 127 -31.47 -7.02 14.27
N GLY A 128 -30.78 -8.01 14.85
CA GLY A 128 -29.69 -7.80 15.80
C GLY A 128 -28.54 -7.03 15.16
N SER A 129 -28.47 -5.73 15.46
CA SER A 129 -27.34 -4.87 15.11
C SER A 129 -26.32 -4.96 16.24
N TYR A 130 -25.23 -5.69 15.98
CA TYR A 130 -24.03 -5.58 16.80
C TYR A 130 -23.48 -4.16 16.63
N THR A 131 -23.34 -3.45 17.74
CA THR A 131 -22.53 -2.24 17.78
C THR A 131 -21.26 -2.59 18.52
N MET A 132 -20.09 -2.39 17.89
CA MET A 132 -18.79 -2.62 18.52
C MET A 132 -18.33 -1.39 19.28
N THR A 133 -17.65 -1.63 20.40
CA THR A 133 -17.36 -0.63 21.45
C THR A 133 -15.85 -0.57 21.68
N LYS A 134 -15.24 0.56 21.32
CA LYS A 134 -13.84 0.76 20.95
C LYS A 134 -12.82 0.33 22.00
N PHE A 135 -11.92 -0.52 21.51
CA PHE A 135 -10.68 -1.01 22.05
C PHE A 135 -9.68 0.12 22.29
N GLU A 136 -9.08 0.16 23.48
CA GLU A 136 -7.78 0.82 23.69
C GLU A 136 -6.69 -0.26 23.56
N PRO A 137 -5.96 -0.32 22.43
CA PRO A 137 -4.76 -1.11 22.39
C PRO A 137 -3.74 -0.51 23.37
N VAL A 138 -3.19 -1.33 24.25
CA VAL A 138 -1.84 -1.04 24.77
C VAL A 138 -0.86 -1.38 23.64
N CYS A 139 -0.84 -0.53 22.61
CA CYS A 139 0.28 -0.44 21.69
C CYS A 139 1.41 0.23 22.46
N THR A 140 2.31 -0.54 23.06
CA THR A 140 3.61 -0.02 23.49
C THR A 140 4.49 0.21 22.26
N VAL A 141 4.10 1.14 21.39
CA VAL A 141 5.10 1.80 20.54
C VAL A 141 5.78 2.79 21.47
N ASN A 142 6.87 2.35 22.09
CA ASN A 142 7.74 3.26 22.78
C ASN A 142 8.44 4.12 21.72
N THR A 143 7.78 5.20 21.29
CA THR A 143 8.28 6.16 20.32
C THR A 143 9.45 6.99 20.81
N ASP A 144 9.90 6.78 22.06
CA ASP A 144 11.04 7.51 22.61
C ASP A 144 12.39 7.04 22.06
N LYS A 145 12.41 5.96 21.25
CA LYS A 145 13.59 5.54 20.49
C LYS A 145 13.37 5.64 18.98
N THR A 146 13.43 6.87 18.47
CA THR A 146 13.32 7.20 17.03
C THR A 146 14.49 6.72 16.15
N ASN A 147 15.36 5.82 16.63
CA ASN A 147 16.63 5.44 15.99
C ASN A 147 16.90 3.93 16.01
N CYS A 148 15.86 3.08 16.09
CA CYS A 148 16.09 1.65 16.04
C CYS A 148 16.52 1.21 14.63
N VAL A 149 17.24 0.09 14.59
CA VAL A 149 17.93 -0.40 13.42
C VAL A 149 17.10 -1.49 12.76
N ALA A 150 16.96 -1.43 11.42
CA ALA A 150 16.26 -2.44 10.64
C ALA A 150 16.88 -3.83 10.82
N ALA A 151 16.09 -4.88 10.57
CA ALA A 151 16.60 -6.25 10.59
C ALA A 151 17.87 -6.38 9.73
N TRP A 152 18.82 -7.18 10.22
CA TRP A 152 20.11 -7.48 9.59
C TRP A 152 21.09 -6.31 9.48
N LYS A 153 20.76 -5.12 10.02
CA LYS A 153 21.66 -3.96 10.02
C LYS A 153 22.42 -3.84 11.34
N GLN A 154 23.59 -3.20 11.28
CA GLN A 154 24.46 -3.02 12.45
C GLN A 154 23.78 -2.18 13.54
N CYS A 155 23.61 -2.77 14.71
CA CYS A 155 22.98 -2.15 15.87
C CYS A 155 23.98 -1.80 16.99
N GLY A 156 25.19 -2.33 16.93
CA GLY A 156 26.24 -2.11 17.93
C GLY A 156 27.58 -2.70 17.52
N GLY A 157 28.55 -2.70 18.44
CA GLY A 157 29.91 -3.20 18.20
C GLY A 157 30.97 -2.17 18.58
N SER A 158 32.18 -2.30 18.01
CA SER A 158 33.40 -1.57 18.38
C SER A 158 33.21 -0.07 18.66
N GLY A 159 32.96 0.29 19.93
CA GLY A 159 32.79 1.68 20.38
C GLY A 159 31.42 2.32 20.07
N MET A 160 30.45 1.54 19.58
CA MET A 160 29.08 1.97 19.32
C MET A 160 28.16 1.49 20.45
N GLU A 161 27.35 2.39 20.99
CA GLU A 161 26.29 2.01 21.92
C GLU A 161 25.20 1.21 21.20
N ASP A 162 24.73 0.13 21.83
CA ASP A 162 23.69 -0.73 21.28
C ASP A 162 22.39 0.07 21.06
N LYS A 163 21.96 0.13 19.80
CA LYS A 163 20.66 0.67 19.41
C LYS A 163 19.56 -0.39 19.58
N CYS A 164 18.33 0.07 19.76
CA CYS A 164 17.17 -0.81 19.64
C CYS A 164 17.04 -1.36 18.20
N CYS A 165 16.25 -2.41 18.04
CA CYS A 165 16.09 -3.14 16.79
C CYS A 165 14.62 -3.23 16.36
N GLN A 166 14.40 -3.44 15.07
CA GLN A 166 13.09 -3.72 14.45
C GLN A 166 12.28 -4.74 15.26
N ALA A 167 10.94 -4.56 15.33
CA ALA A 167 10.06 -5.50 16.00
C ALA A 167 10.31 -6.96 15.55
N GLY A 168 10.48 -7.87 16.51
CA GLY A 168 10.84 -9.29 16.25
C GLY A 168 12.34 -9.56 16.12
N THR A 169 13.20 -8.56 16.37
CA THR A 169 14.67 -8.71 16.34
C THR A 169 15.32 -8.13 17.59
N THR A 170 16.51 -8.63 17.93
CA THR A 170 17.32 -8.15 19.06
C THR A 170 18.74 -7.85 18.57
N CYS A 171 19.41 -6.87 19.18
CA CYS A 171 20.79 -6.54 18.86
C CYS A 171 21.73 -7.65 19.37
N LYS A 172 22.22 -8.50 18.46
CA LYS A 172 23.03 -9.69 18.76
C LYS A 172 24.37 -9.62 18.02
N GLY A 173 25.40 -10.24 18.60
CA GLY A 173 26.73 -10.32 17.99
C GLY A 173 27.86 -10.27 19.02
N SER A 174 29.05 -9.92 18.54
CA SER A 174 30.28 -9.83 19.36
C SER A 174 30.55 -8.39 19.81
N ALA A 175 31.56 -8.20 20.66
CA ALA A 175 32.04 -6.85 21.01
C ALA A 175 32.53 -6.06 19.77
N GLY A 176 32.98 -6.76 18.72
CA GLY A 176 33.47 -6.14 17.49
C GLY A 176 32.36 -5.62 16.58
N TYR A 177 31.27 -6.38 16.47
CA TYR A 177 30.13 -6.10 15.59
C TYR A 177 28.87 -6.80 16.11
N LYS A 178 27.76 -6.06 16.15
CA LYS A 178 26.41 -6.56 16.45
C LYS A 178 25.42 -6.07 15.40
N GLN A 179 24.43 -6.90 15.09
CA GLN A 179 23.34 -6.57 14.18
C GLN A 179 21.99 -6.99 14.74
N CYS A 180 20.92 -6.42 14.19
CA CYS A 180 19.56 -6.81 14.55
C CYS A 180 19.24 -8.17 13.94
N GLU A 181 19.18 -9.22 14.75
CA GLU A 181 18.90 -10.58 14.29
C GLU A 181 17.52 -11.04 14.76
N PRO A 182 16.80 -11.86 13.97
CA PRO A 182 15.54 -12.47 14.38
C PRO A 182 15.63 -13.13 15.76
N ASP A 183 14.63 -12.86 16.58
CA ASP A 183 14.59 -13.34 17.96
C ASP A 183 13.16 -13.62 18.39
N THR A 184 12.87 -14.87 18.75
CA THR A 184 11.50 -15.29 19.11
C THR A 184 11.03 -14.71 20.44
N GLU A 185 11.97 -14.24 21.25
CA GLU A 185 11.73 -13.59 22.55
C GLU A 185 11.83 -12.06 22.47
N ALA A 186 12.07 -11.48 21.28
CA ALA A 186 12.08 -10.04 21.13
C ALA A 186 10.69 -9.44 21.41
N GLU A 187 10.68 -8.29 22.10
CA GLU A 187 9.46 -7.53 22.27
C GLU A 187 8.98 -6.96 20.92
N LEU A 188 7.66 -7.00 20.70
CA LEU A 188 7.01 -6.37 19.55
C LEU A 188 6.86 -4.87 19.79
N LYS A 189 7.98 -4.15 19.78
CA LYS A 189 8.00 -2.69 19.79
C LYS A 189 8.28 -2.21 18.36
N PRO A 190 7.36 -1.52 17.69
CA PRO A 190 7.66 -0.89 16.41
C PRO A 190 8.82 0.08 16.58
N ALA A 191 9.81 -0.04 15.70
CA ALA A 191 11.15 0.49 15.86
C ALA A 191 11.38 1.74 14.98
N THR A 192 10.38 2.17 14.24
CA THR A 192 10.45 3.32 13.34
C THR A 192 9.71 4.51 13.94
N GLY A 193 10.43 5.62 14.10
CA GLY A 193 9.85 6.93 14.39
C GLY A 193 9.14 7.56 13.18
N ILE A 194 8.98 6.80 12.09
CA ILE A 194 8.36 7.19 10.83
C ILE A 194 7.30 6.16 10.42
N GLY A 195 6.24 6.61 9.76
CA GLY A 195 5.17 5.78 9.24
C GLY A 195 5.44 5.19 7.86
N PRO A 196 4.52 4.37 7.33
CA PRO A 196 4.64 3.69 6.03
C PRO A 196 5.01 4.60 4.84
N HIS A 197 4.77 5.90 4.92
CA HIS A 197 5.05 6.85 3.84
C HIS A 197 6.32 7.68 4.12
N GLY A 198 7.13 7.24 5.09
CA GLY A 198 8.44 7.82 5.40
C GLY A 198 8.38 9.13 6.21
N GLN A 199 7.20 9.56 6.65
CA GLN A 199 7.03 10.75 7.48
C GLN A 199 7.01 10.39 8.96
N LYS A 200 7.44 11.29 9.84
CA LYS A 200 7.43 11.02 11.29
C LYS A 200 6.02 10.73 11.79
N TRP A 201 5.90 9.88 12.80
CA TRP A 201 4.63 9.74 13.51
C TRP A 201 4.28 11.03 14.23
N CYS A 202 2.99 11.39 14.26
CA CYS A 202 2.50 12.50 15.07
C CYS A 202 2.63 12.15 16.57
N GLU A 203 3.01 13.12 17.38
CA GLU A 203 3.00 13.03 18.84
C GLU A 203 1.56 13.04 19.38
N GLY A 204 0.64 13.71 18.69
CA GLY A 204 -0.78 13.74 18.96
C GLY A 204 -1.64 13.04 17.91
N CYS A 205 -2.95 13.00 18.17
CA CYS A 205 -3.93 12.28 17.36
C CYS A 205 -4.78 13.17 16.46
N ASN A 206 -4.29 14.38 16.15
CA ASN A 206 -5.05 15.35 15.39
C ASN A 206 -4.95 15.09 13.90
N VAL A 207 -5.93 14.36 13.36
CA VAL A 207 -6.06 14.10 11.93
C VAL A 207 -6.39 15.40 11.22
N THR A 208 -5.53 15.77 10.29
CA THR A 208 -5.68 16.92 9.40
C THR A 208 -6.04 16.50 7.98
N GLU A 209 -5.79 15.23 7.61
CA GLU A 209 -6.06 14.71 6.27
C GLU A 209 -6.17 13.17 6.28
N ASN A 210 -6.92 12.60 5.33
CA ASN A 210 -6.97 11.17 5.04
C ASN A 210 -6.64 10.99 3.55
N GLN A 211 -5.57 10.29 3.24
CA GLN A 211 -5.14 9.98 1.88
C GLN A 211 -5.05 8.47 1.72
N ALA A 212 -5.87 7.89 0.84
CA ALA A 212 -5.87 6.47 0.51
C ALA A 212 -5.95 5.54 1.75
N GLY A 213 -6.71 5.91 2.78
CA GLY A 213 -6.88 5.10 3.99
C GLY A 213 -5.90 5.42 5.12
N PHE A 214 -4.86 6.22 4.85
CA PHE A 214 -3.86 6.62 5.85
C PHE A 214 -4.18 7.99 6.43
N LEU A 215 -4.10 8.08 7.75
CA LEU A 215 -4.41 9.29 8.49
C LEU A 215 -3.15 10.14 8.68
N TRP A 216 -3.28 11.44 8.48
CA TRP A 216 -2.17 12.39 8.51
C TRP A 216 -2.44 13.52 9.48
N GLY A 217 -1.45 13.92 10.26
CA GLY A 217 -1.47 15.08 11.14
C GLY A 217 -0.54 16.17 10.65
N TYR A 218 -0.52 17.28 11.39
CA TYR A 218 0.40 18.38 11.14
C TYR A 218 0.80 18.99 12.48
N GLU A 219 2.08 18.87 12.82
CA GLU A 219 2.62 19.26 14.11
C GLU A 219 3.93 20.01 13.90
N ASN A 220 4.11 21.12 14.62
CA ASN A 220 5.33 21.94 14.56
C ASN A 220 5.76 22.32 13.12
N GLY A 221 4.80 22.61 12.22
CA GLY A 221 5.08 23.03 10.85
C GLY A 221 5.43 21.91 9.87
N HIS A 222 5.29 20.64 10.26
CA HIS A 222 5.62 19.48 9.43
C HIS A 222 4.43 18.51 9.35
N ALA A 223 4.30 17.85 8.21
CA ALA A 223 3.36 16.73 8.07
C ALA A 223 3.90 15.53 8.86
N CYS A 224 2.99 14.83 9.53
CA CYS A 224 3.29 13.63 10.28
C CYS A 224 2.21 12.58 9.99
N GLU A 225 2.55 11.31 10.09
CA GLU A 225 1.59 10.21 9.95
C GLU A 225 0.91 9.96 11.30
N ILE A 226 -0.41 9.82 11.30
CA ILE A 226 -1.17 9.55 12.53
C ILE A 226 -0.99 8.09 12.86
N LYS A 227 -0.60 7.83 14.10
CA LYS A 227 -0.50 6.49 14.66
C LYS A 227 -1.91 5.92 14.78
N MET A 228 -2.42 5.33 13.70
CA MET A 228 -3.82 4.90 13.59
C MET A 228 -4.26 3.99 14.75
N CYS A 229 -3.31 3.22 15.31
CA CYS A 229 -3.54 2.35 16.46
C CYS A 229 -3.57 3.10 17.81
N GLU A 230 -2.73 4.12 18.04
CA GLU A 230 -2.73 4.91 19.29
C GLU A 230 -3.84 5.97 19.32
N CYS A 231 -4.32 6.37 18.14
CA CYS A 231 -5.29 7.45 17.94
C CYS A 231 -6.72 6.95 17.68
N HIS A 232 -7.00 5.68 18.02
CA HIS A 232 -8.22 4.91 17.72
C HIS A 232 -9.52 5.43 18.40
N ASP A 233 -9.50 6.69 18.84
CA ASP A 233 -10.50 7.26 19.71
C ASP A 233 -11.65 8.01 19.01
N ILE A 234 -11.63 8.17 17.68
CA ILE A 234 -12.54 9.11 17.00
C ILE A 234 -13.88 8.49 16.55
N LEU A 235 -14.09 7.17 16.63
CA LEU A 235 -15.42 6.58 16.34
C LEU A 235 -15.86 5.58 17.41
N ASN A 236 -16.28 6.16 18.53
CA ASN A 236 -17.26 5.67 19.50
C ASN A 236 -17.29 4.17 19.84
N LYS A 237 -16.83 3.93 21.07
CA LYS A 237 -17.36 2.91 21.95
C LYS A 237 -16.41 2.71 23.18
N VAL A 238 -16.87 2.25 24.36
CA VAL A 238 -16.13 1.95 25.60
C VAL A 238 -15.71 0.47 25.66
N TYR A 239 -14.46 0.17 26.02
CA TYR A 239 -13.88 -1.18 26.09
C TYR A 239 -13.63 -1.66 27.52
N ASP A 240 -13.78 -2.97 27.74
CA ASP A 240 -13.41 -3.69 28.96
C ASP A 240 -12.13 -4.52 28.72
N PRO A 241 -10.99 -4.15 29.32
CA PRO A 241 -9.70 -4.83 29.16
C PRO A 241 -9.60 -6.23 29.76
N SER A 242 -10.60 -6.69 30.52
CA SER A 242 -10.53 -7.98 31.22
C SER A 242 -10.96 -9.18 30.36
N GLU A 243 -11.54 -8.95 29.17
CA GLU A 243 -12.12 -10.00 28.32
C GLU A 243 -11.30 -10.37 27.06
N TYR A 244 -10.32 -9.55 26.64
CA TYR A 244 -9.55 -9.80 25.40
C TYR A 244 -8.11 -10.25 25.68
N LYS A 245 -7.84 -11.51 25.36
CA LYS A 245 -6.50 -12.10 25.34
C LYS A 245 -5.89 -11.86 23.97
N TYR A 246 -4.72 -11.25 23.94
CA TYR A 246 -3.81 -11.34 22.79
C TYR A 246 -3.20 -12.76 22.78
N PRO A 247 -3.05 -13.42 21.61
CA PRO A 247 -3.25 -12.94 20.23
C PRO A 247 -4.71 -12.75 19.77
N ILE A 248 -4.93 -11.90 18.74
CA ILE A 248 -6.23 -11.73 18.06
C ILE A 248 -6.43 -12.90 17.10
N GLY A 249 -7.55 -13.61 17.21
CA GLY A 249 -7.78 -14.87 16.51
C GLY A 249 -8.15 -15.96 17.50
N LYS A 250 -9.27 -16.65 17.30
CA LYS A 250 -9.68 -17.78 18.14
C LYS A 250 -9.36 -19.14 17.52
N LYS A 251 -9.14 -19.17 16.21
CA LYS A 251 -8.89 -20.40 15.47
C LYS A 251 -7.40 -20.56 15.24
N GLU A 252 -6.87 -21.72 15.61
CA GLU A 252 -5.47 -22.06 15.33
C GLU A 252 -5.31 -22.46 13.85
N GLY A 253 -4.17 -22.09 13.27
CA GLY A 253 -3.79 -22.44 11.93
C GLY A 253 -2.28 -22.52 11.74
N THR A 254 -1.89 -23.10 10.62
CA THR A 254 -0.49 -23.19 10.18
C THR A 254 -0.31 -22.41 8.89
N THR A 255 0.93 -22.03 8.62
CA THR A 255 1.27 -21.35 7.37
C THR A 255 2.35 -22.08 6.60
N THR A 256 2.34 -21.90 5.29
CA THR A 256 3.50 -22.13 4.43
C THR A 256 3.72 -20.88 3.56
N ARG A 257 4.64 -20.98 2.60
CA ARG A 257 4.93 -19.93 1.64
C ARG A 257 5.02 -20.55 0.24
N TYR A 258 4.48 -19.85 -0.76
CA TYR A 258 4.58 -20.28 -2.15
C TYR A 258 4.50 -19.12 -3.13
N TRP A 259 4.98 -19.35 -4.34
CA TRP A 259 4.69 -18.54 -5.52
C TRP A 259 4.94 -19.39 -6.75
N ASP A 260 3.89 -19.95 -7.33
CA ASP A 260 3.95 -20.90 -8.45
C ASP A 260 3.62 -20.26 -9.80
N CYS A 261 3.25 -18.97 -9.78
CA CYS A 261 2.80 -18.18 -10.92
C CYS A 261 1.50 -18.66 -11.59
N CYS A 262 0.88 -19.72 -11.08
CA CYS A 262 -0.36 -20.25 -11.65
C CYS A 262 -1.49 -19.23 -11.54
N LYS A 263 -2.46 -19.34 -12.45
CA LYS A 263 -3.75 -18.69 -12.28
C LYS A 263 -4.36 -19.10 -10.92
N PRO A 264 -4.74 -18.16 -10.05
CA PRO A 264 -5.38 -18.46 -8.77
C PRO A 264 -6.71 -19.19 -8.98
N SER A 265 -7.07 -20.11 -8.09
CA SER A 265 -8.34 -20.84 -8.23
C SER A 265 -9.58 -19.93 -8.11
N CYS A 266 -9.51 -18.85 -7.32
CA CYS A 266 -10.60 -17.86 -7.21
C CYS A 266 -10.68 -16.91 -8.41
N SER A 267 -9.78 -17.03 -9.40
CA SER A 267 -9.87 -16.31 -10.69
C SER A 267 -10.80 -16.99 -11.69
N TRP A 268 -11.31 -18.19 -11.39
CA TRP A 268 -12.31 -18.84 -12.21
C TRP A 268 -13.71 -18.29 -11.91
N PRO A 269 -14.57 -18.12 -12.92
CA PRO A 269 -15.97 -17.76 -12.72
C PRO A 269 -16.72 -18.76 -11.83
N ASP A 270 -17.78 -18.29 -11.16
CA ASP A 270 -18.72 -19.10 -10.37
C ASP A 270 -18.14 -19.88 -9.18
N LYS A 271 -16.88 -19.60 -8.80
CA LYS A 271 -16.25 -20.20 -7.62
C LYS A 271 -16.85 -19.72 -6.30
N ALA A 272 -17.21 -18.44 -6.23
CA ALA A 272 -17.80 -17.81 -5.06
C ALA A 272 -18.74 -16.66 -5.48
N PRO A 273 -19.69 -16.24 -4.62
CA PRO A 273 -20.53 -15.07 -4.87
C PRO A 273 -19.71 -13.79 -4.66
N VAL A 274 -19.06 -13.30 -5.71
CA VAL A 274 -18.14 -12.15 -5.66
C VAL A 274 -18.52 -11.07 -6.66
N SER A 275 -17.99 -9.86 -6.48
CA SER A 275 -18.13 -8.73 -7.42
C SER A 275 -17.58 -9.05 -8.81
N ALA A 276 -16.39 -9.67 -8.85
CA ALA A 276 -15.73 -10.22 -10.03
C ALA A 276 -14.75 -11.31 -9.54
N PRO A 277 -14.39 -12.33 -10.35
CA PRO A 277 -13.33 -13.26 -9.99
C PRO A 277 -12.00 -12.53 -9.78
N VAL A 278 -11.10 -13.12 -8.98
CA VAL A 278 -9.77 -12.55 -8.75
C VAL A 278 -9.10 -12.23 -10.08
N ARG A 279 -8.59 -11.01 -10.22
CA ARG A 279 -7.87 -10.57 -11.41
C ARG A 279 -6.70 -11.49 -11.72
N GLN A 280 -6.62 -11.91 -12.97
CA GLN A 280 -5.56 -12.72 -13.55
C GLN A 280 -4.80 -11.88 -14.58
N CYS A 281 -3.52 -12.15 -14.76
CA CYS A 281 -2.64 -11.34 -15.60
C CYS A 281 -2.01 -12.14 -16.73
N LYS A 282 -1.59 -11.42 -17.78
CA LYS A 282 -0.70 -11.94 -18.82
C LYS A 282 0.69 -12.25 -18.25
N ALA A 283 1.58 -12.75 -19.10
CA ALA A 283 2.94 -13.10 -18.73
C ALA A 283 3.75 -11.93 -18.12
N ASP A 284 3.43 -10.68 -18.48
CA ASP A 284 4.06 -9.50 -17.88
C ASP A 284 3.76 -9.31 -16.38
N GLY A 285 2.76 -10.01 -15.84
CA GLY A 285 2.36 -9.95 -14.43
C GLY A 285 1.46 -8.77 -14.07
N PHE A 286 1.14 -7.84 -14.97
CA PHE A 286 0.39 -6.62 -14.66
C PHE A 286 -0.81 -6.39 -15.59
N THR A 287 -0.70 -6.77 -16.87
CA THR A 287 -1.79 -6.59 -17.82
C THR A 287 -2.90 -7.58 -17.50
N ALA A 288 -4.03 -7.06 -17.03
CA ALA A 288 -5.21 -7.86 -16.72
C ALA A 288 -5.72 -8.62 -17.95
N LEU A 289 -6.10 -9.88 -17.74
CA LEU A 289 -6.83 -10.68 -18.72
C LEU A 289 -8.33 -10.57 -18.46
N THR A 290 -9.08 -10.12 -19.45
CA THR A 290 -10.54 -9.98 -19.36
C THR A 290 -11.29 -11.31 -19.54
N ASN A 291 -10.67 -12.30 -20.19
CA ASN A 291 -11.23 -13.63 -20.34
C ASN A 291 -10.95 -14.49 -19.10
N TYR A 292 -11.83 -14.45 -18.10
CA TYR A 292 -11.72 -15.28 -16.89
C TYR A 292 -11.77 -16.80 -17.15
N ASN A 293 -12.12 -17.26 -18.36
CA ASN A 293 -12.00 -18.67 -18.76
C ASN A 293 -10.66 -19.02 -19.42
N ALA A 294 -9.73 -18.06 -19.50
CA ALA A 294 -8.37 -18.32 -20.01
C ALA A 294 -7.70 -19.42 -19.18
N LYS A 295 -7.01 -20.32 -19.89
CA LYS A 295 -6.32 -21.46 -19.29
C LYS A 295 -5.12 -20.97 -18.47
N SER A 296 -4.85 -21.64 -17.35
CA SER A 296 -3.69 -21.33 -16.50
C SER A 296 -2.38 -21.56 -17.24
N GLY A 297 -1.39 -20.69 -17.01
CA GLY A 297 -0.02 -20.87 -17.51
C GLY A 297 0.62 -22.17 -17.03
N CYS A 298 0.25 -22.65 -15.83
CA CYS A 298 0.68 -23.95 -15.31
C CYS A 298 0.11 -25.16 -16.08
N GLU A 299 -0.82 -24.91 -16.99
CA GLU A 299 -1.40 -25.91 -17.88
C GLU A 299 -1.14 -25.57 -19.36
N GLY A 300 -0.16 -24.69 -19.64
CA GLY A 300 0.18 -24.23 -20.99
C GLY A 300 -0.77 -23.17 -21.56
N GLY A 301 -1.47 -22.44 -20.70
CA GLY A 301 -2.29 -21.27 -21.07
C GLY A 301 -1.56 -19.93 -20.94
N GLU A 302 -2.32 -18.84 -20.99
CA GLU A 302 -1.79 -17.47 -20.95
C GLU A 302 -2.07 -16.72 -19.63
N SER A 303 -2.79 -17.36 -18.70
CA SER A 303 -3.24 -16.75 -17.44
C SER A 303 -2.33 -17.07 -16.27
N TYR A 304 -1.85 -16.04 -15.59
CA TYR A 304 -0.97 -16.12 -14.42
C TYR A 304 -1.54 -15.30 -13.25
N MET A 305 -1.01 -15.51 -12.05
CA MET A 305 -1.23 -14.57 -10.94
C MET A 305 -0.63 -13.19 -11.26
N CYS A 306 -1.26 -12.13 -10.77
CA CYS A 306 -0.76 -10.77 -10.96
C CYS A 306 0.37 -10.47 -9.97
N SER A 307 1.42 -9.80 -10.44
CA SER A 307 2.58 -9.41 -9.64
C SER A 307 2.26 -8.40 -8.55
N ASP A 308 1.15 -7.66 -8.64
CA ASP A 308 0.67 -6.78 -7.56
C ASP A 308 -0.23 -7.50 -6.52
N GLN A 309 -0.49 -8.79 -6.70
CA GLN A 309 -1.05 -9.69 -5.67
C GLN A 309 0.07 -10.30 -4.81
N ARG A 310 1.01 -9.45 -4.41
CA ARG A 310 2.17 -9.77 -3.57
C ARG A 310 2.02 -9.14 -2.18
N PRO A 311 2.65 -9.67 -1.12
CA PRO A 311 2.61 -9.09 0.22
C PRO A 311 3.48 -7.83 0.34
N TRP A 312 3.11 -6.98 1.30
CA TRP A 312 3.88 -5.78 1.65
C TRP A 312 3.68 -5.40 3.11
N ALA A 313 4.66 -4.68 3.66
CA ALA A 313 4.60 -4.16 5.02
C ALA A 313 3.80 -2.86 5.05
N VAL A 314 2.86 -2.76 6.00
CA VAL A 314 2.11 -1.53 6.33
C VAL A 314 2.78 -0.80 7.50
N SER A 315 3.34 -1.57 8.44
CA SER A 315 4.20 -1.10 9.51
C SER A 315 5.12 -2.24 9.93
N GLU A 316 5.94 -2.08 10.95
CA GLU A 316 6.77 -3.18 11.46
C GLU A 316 5.98 -4.34 12.08
N VAL A 317 4.73 -4.11 12.47
CA VAL A 317 3.88 -5.13 13.13
C VAL A 317 2.67 -5.53 12.31
N LEU A 318 2.40 -4.84 11.19
CA LEU A 318 1.29 -5.15 10.28
C LEU A 318 1.78 -5.29 8.83
N SER A 319 1.36 -6.37 8.17
CA SER A 319 1.48 -6.54 6.72
C SER A 319 0.15 -6.87 6.09
N TYR A 320 0.04 -6.61 4.78
CA TYR A 320 -1.03 -7.09 3.93
C TYR A 320 -0.48 -8.06 2.89
N GLY A 321 -1.34 -8.93 2.38
CA GLY A 321 -0.98 -9.83 1.28
C GLY A 321 -2.09 -10.79 0.90
N TYR A 322 -1.70 -11.91 0.32
CA TYR A 322 -2.62 -12.87 -0.27
C TYR A 322 -2.20 -14.29 0.13
N ALA A 323 -3.14 -15.22 0.11
CA ALA A 323 -2.87 -16.60 0.44
C ALA A 323 -3.72 -17.57 -0.37
N ALA A 324 -3.22 -18.79 -0.54
CA ALA A 324 -4.09 -19.95 -0.71
C ALA A 324 -4.57 -20.41 0.67
N ALA A 325 -5.80 -20.89 0.78
CA ALA A 325 -6.31 -21.40 2.06
C ALA A 325 -7.00 -22.76 1.94
N SER A 326 -6.99 -23.48 3.05
CA SER A 326 -7.82 -24.65 3.34
C SER A 326 -8.36 -24.48 4.76
N ILE A 327 -9.61 -24.08 4.90
CA ILE A 327 -10.20 -23.71 6.21
C ILE A 327 -11.21 -24.77 6.63
N LYS A 328 -11.05 -25.31 7.83
CA LYS A 328 -11.87 -26.40 8.34
C LYS A 328 -13.35 -26.02 8.35
N GLY A 329 -14.16 -26.85 7.72
CA GLY A 329 -15.61 -26.68 7.68
C GLY A 329 -16.11 -25.61 6.71
N LEU A 330 -15.20 -25.01 5.93
CA LEU A 330 -15.54 -24.13 4.82
C LEU A 330 -15.16 -24.79 3.49
N THR A 331 -15.65 -24.20 2.41
CA THR A 331 -15.37 -24.58 1.03
C THR A 331 -14.81 -23.39 0.25
N GLU A 332 -14.32 -23.63 -0.96
CA GLU A 332 -13.84 -22.58 -1.86
C GLU A 332 -14.85 -21.46 -2.07
N LYS A 333 -16.13 -21.82 -2.15
CA LYS A 333 -17.23 -20.87 -2.25
C LYS A 333 -17.33 -19.92 -1.06
N GLU A 334 -16.89 -20.35 0.12
CA GLU A 334 -17.00 -19.59 1.37
C GLU A 334 -15.75 -18.76 1.64
N TRP A 335 -14.54 -19.22 1.30
CA TRP A 335 -13.31 -18.45 1.57
C TRP A 335 -12.84 -17.56 0.42
N CYS A 336 -13.18 -17.86 -0.84
CA CYS A 336 -12.66 -17.06 -1.96
C CYS A 336 -13.00 -15.57 -1.80
N CYS A 337 -11.97 -14.74 -1.90
CA CYS A 337 -12.00 -13.29 -1.77
C CYS A 337 -12.41 -12.75 -0.40
N ARG A 338 -12.51 -13.60 0.63
CA ARG A 338 -12.61 -13.17 2.02
C ARG A 338 -11.23 -12.85 2.59
N CYS A 339 -11.22 -12.02 3.62
CA CYS A 339 -9.99 -11.63 4.30
C CYS A 339 -9.92 -12.19 5.72
N TYR A 340 -8.71 -12.51 6.14
CA TYR A 340 -8.43 -13.07 7.45
C TYR A 340 -7.27 -12.31 8.07
N ALA A 341 -7.45 -11.90 9.33
CA ALA A 341 -6.37 -11.34 10.13
C ALA A 341 -5.63 -12.49 10.82
N LEU A 342 -4.38 -12.70 10.44
CA LEU A 342 -3.50 -13.68 11.02
C LEU A 342 -2.65 -13.01 12.10
N THR A 343 -2.62 -13.55 13.31
CA THR A 343 -1.64 -13.19 14.34
C THR A 343 -0.70 -14.36 14.52
N PHE A 344 0.58 -14.20 14.16
CA PHE A 344 1.55 -15.26 14.28
C PHE A 344 1.79 -15.63 15.75
N THR A 345 1.93 -16.91 16.04
CA THR A 345 2.12 -17.43 17.42
C THR A 345 3.47 -18.08 17.64
N SER A 346 4.27 -18.25 16.58
CA SER A 346 5.63 -18.79 16.64
C SER A 346 6.55 -18.14 15.60
N GLY A 347 7.83 -18.51 15.64
CA GLY A 347 8.87 -17.96 14.79
C GLY A 347 9.24 -16.51 15.16
N PRO A 348 10.15 -15.90 14.39
CA PRO A 348 10.63 -14.54 14.66
C PRO A 348 9.58 -13.46 14.40
N VAL A 349 8.47 -13.81 13.74
CA VAL A 349 7.33 -12.93 13.49
C VAL A 349 6.23 -13.09 14.54
N LYS A 350 6.44 -13.88 15.59
CA LYS A 350 5.46 -14.10 16.67
C LYS A 350 4.88 -12.78 17.15
N GLY A 351 3.55 -12.65 17.04
CA GLY A 351 2.71 -11.52 17.36
C GLY A 351 2.68 -10.37 16.33
N LYS A 352 3.49 -10.42 15.27
CA LYS A 352 3.15 -9.62 14.09
C LYS A 352 1.80 -10.08 13.52
N GLN A 353 1.12 -9.17 12.85
CA GLN A 353 -0.15 -9.41 12.22
C GLN A 353 -0.06 -9.27 10.71
N MET A 354 -0.78 -10.13 10.00
CA MET A 354 -0.91 -10.07 8.55
C MET A 354 -2.37 -10.20 8.17
N VAL A 355 -2.93 -9.24 7.43
CA VAL A 355 -4.27 -9.42 6.82
C VAL A 355 -4.08 -9.95 5.41
N VAL A 356 -4.66 -11.11 5.15
CA VAL A 356 -4.58 -11.76 3.84
C VAL A 356 -5.93 -11.85 3.19
N GLN A 357 -6.00 -11.59 1.88
CA GLN A 357 -7.14 -11.99 1.06
C GLN A 357 -6.88 -13.38 0.47
N VAL A 358 -7.85 -14.29 0.60
CA VAL A 358 -7.73 -15.63 0.02
C VAL A 358 -8.07 -15.58 -1.46
N THR A 359 -7.08 -15.86 -2.30
CA THR A 359 -7.24 -15.85 -3.78
C THR A 359 -7.07 -17.23 -4.41
N ASN A 360 -6.66 -18.23 -3.64
CA ASN A 360 -6.45 -19.58 -4.12
C ASN A 360 -6.89 -20.62 -3.08
N THR A 361 -7.08 -21.86 -3.52
CA THR A 361 -7.34 -23.02 -2.65
C THR A 361 -6.10 -23.88 -2.56
N GLY A 362 -5.68 -24.20 -1.34
CA GLY A 362 -4.61 -25.16 -1.08
C GLY A 362 -5.15 -26.57 -0.87
N GLY A 363 -5.50 -27.27 -1.95
CA GLY A 363 -6.22 -28.56 -1.88
C GLY A 363 -5.45 -29.71 -1.22
N ASP A 364 -4.12 -29.57 -1.07
CA ASP A 364 -3.20 -30.49 -0.41
C ASP A 364 -2.87 -30.10 1.04
N LEU A 365 -3.40 -28.96 1.50
CA LEU A 365 -3.08 -28.41 2.80
C LEU A 365 -3.99 -28.99 3.90
N GLY A 366 -3.46 -29.04 5.13
CA GLY A 366 -4.20 -29.48 6.31
C GLY A 366 -5.33 -28.53 6.70
N ASP A 367 -6.10 -28.91 7.73
CA ASP A 367 -7.13 -28.07 8.31
C ASP A 367 -6.55 -26.71 8.77
N ASN A 368 -7.21 -25.60 8.41
CA ASN A 368 -6.84 -24.23 8.78
C ASN A 368 -5.43 -23.81 8.35
N HIS A 369 -5.08 -24.14 7.12
CA HIS A 369 -3.78 -23.81 6.56
C HIS A 369 -3.87 -22.63 5.61
N PHE A 370 -2.94 -21.68 5.75
CA PHE A 370 -2.77 -20.54 4.85
C PHE A 370 -1.39 -20.59 4.18
N ASP A 371 -1.35 -20.86 2.87
CA ASP A 371 -0.12 -20.80 2.09
C ASP A 371 0.08 -19.36 1.60
N ILE A 372 0.98 -18.62 2.24
CA ILE A 372 1.15 -17.19 2.01
C ILE A 372 1.85 -17.01 0.65
N GLN A 373 1.29 -16.14 -0.19
CA GLN A 373 1.90 -15.83 -1.49
C GLN A 373 3.16 -15.00 -1.25
N ILE A 374 4.33 -15.56 -1.53
CA ILE A 374 5.62 -14.92 -1.35
C ILE A 374 6.47 -15.29 -2.57
N PRO A 375 6.70 -14.37 -3.53
CA PRO A 375 7.72 -14.52 -4.57
C PRO A 375 9.05 -15.03 -4.02
N GLY A 376 9.56 -16.11 -4.62
CA GLY A 376 10.73 -16.83 -4.10
C GLY A 376 10.45 -17.71 -2.89
N GLY A 377 9.19 -17.99 -2.55
CA GLY A 377 8.77 -18.93 -1.50
C GLY A 377 8.77 -20.41 -1.93
N GLY A 378 9.00 -20.67 -3.22
CA GLY A 378 8.99 -21.99 -3.84
C GLY A 378 7.71 -22.22 -4.64
N PHE A 379 7.82 -22.99 -5.71
CA PHE A 379 6.69 -23.27 -6.59
C PHE A 379 5.72 -24.32 -6.00
N GLY A 380 6.22 -25.21 -5.17
CA GLY A 380 5.45 -26.37 -4.71
C GLY A 380 5.21 -27.38 -5.84
N ILE A 381 3.95 -27.80 -6.00
CA ILE A 381 3.58 -28.88 -6.95
C ILE A 381 3.71 -28.41 -8.40
N PHE A 382 3.26 -27.19 -8.70
CA PHE A 382 3.23 -26.65 -10.06
C PHE A 382 4.36 -25.64 -10.27
N ASN A 383 4.77 -25.40 -11.51
CA ASN A 383 5.70 -24.34 -11.86
C ASN A 383 5.21 -23.66 -13.15
N GLY A 384 4.51 -22.53 -13.00
CA GLY A 384 4.17 -21.63 -14.09
C GLY A 384 5.20 -20.51 -14.27
N CYS A 385 6.08 -20.29 -13.29
CA CYS A 385 6.97 -19.15 -13.24
C CYS A 385 8.04 -19.18 -14.32
N SER A 386 8.62 -20.36 -14.57
CA SER A 386 9.63 -20.51 -15.63
C SER A 386 9.06 -20.21 -17.00
N ALA A 387 7.79 -20.58 -17.24
CA ALA A 387 7.07 -20.24 -18.46
C ALA A 387 6.66 -18.75 -18.51
N GLN A 388 6.20 -18.19 -17.39
CA GLN A 388 5.76 -16.79 -17.30
C GLN A 388 6.90 -15.83 -17.62
N PHE A 389 8.03 -15.99 -16.93
CA PHE A 389 9.14 -15.03 -16.94
C PHE A 389 10.31 -15.49 -17.81
N ASN A 390 10.17 -16.62 -18.51
CA ASN A 390 11.25 -17.23 -19.30
C ASN A 390 12.57 -17.32 -18.49
N THR A 391 12.45 -17.74 -17.23
CA THR A 391 13.55 -17.77 -16.25
C THR A 391 13.84 -19.21 -15.85
N PRO A 392 15.11 -19.65 -15.74
CA PRO A 392 15.44 -21.01 -15.30
C PRO A 392 14.99 -21.31 -13.86
N ASP A 393 14.66 -22.57 -13.58
CA ASP A 393 14.17 -23.03 -12.27
C ASP A 393 15.19 -22.73 -11.14
N GLU A 394 16.49 -22.79 -11.43
CA GLU A 394 17.57 -22.63 -10.46
C GLU A 394 17.59 -21.24 -9.81
N VAL A 395 17.06 -20.24 -10.51
CA VAL A 395 16.99 -18.85 -10.06
C VAL A 395 16.00 -18.67 -8.91
N TRP A 396 15.01 -19.57 -8.80
CA TRP A 396 13.93 -19.49 -7.82
C TRP A 396 14.24 -20.23 -6.51
N GLY A 397 15.42 -20.86 -6.43
CA GLY A 397 15.85 -21.65 -5.27
C GLY A 397 15.24 -23.06 -5.25
N THR A 398 14.97 -23.58 -4.05
CA THR A 398 14.43 -24.93 -3.92
C THR A 398 12.95 -24.99 -4.27
N ARG A 399 12.51 -26.10 -4.87
CA ARG A 399 11.10 -26.29 -5.28
C ARG A 399 10.09 -26.00 -4.16
N TYR A 400 10.40 -26.46 -2.94
CA TYR A 400 9.65 -26.13 -1.73
C TYR A 400 10.54 -25.26 -0.84
N GLY A 401 10.05 -24.07 -0.47
CA GLY A 401 10.81 -23.10 0.35
C GLY A 401 11.55 -22.03 -0.45
N GLY A 402 11.77 -22.23 -1.75
CA GLY A 402 12.28 -21.23 -2.69
C GLY A 402 13.70 -20.75 -2.38
N VAL A 403 13.94 -19.45 -2.52
CA VAL A 403 15.25 -18.85 -2.31
C VAL A 403 15.74 -19.02 -0.86
N ALA A 404 17.05 -19.14 -0.67
CA ALA A 404 17.65 -19.42 0.64
C ALA A 404 18.06 -18.13 1.36
N SER A 405 18.39 -17.08 0.62
CA SER A 405 18.89 -15.81 1.14
C SER A 405 18.20 -14.59 0.53
N ARG A 406 18.33 -13.44 1.19
CA ARG A 406 17.83 -12.15 0.67
C ARG A 406 18.53 -11.77 -0.64
N ASP A 407 19.82 -12.10 -0.78
CA ASP A 407 20.61 -11.77 -1.97
C ASP A 407 20.20 -12.61 -3.18
N ASP A 408 19.66 -13.82 -2.96
CA ASP A 408 19.12 -14.66 -4.02
C ASP A 408 17.92 -13.99 -4.73
N CYS A 409 17.24 -13.05 -4.06
CA CYS A 409 16.16 -12.25 -4.67
C CYS A 409 16.63 -11.44 -5.89
N GLU A 410 17.92 -11.10 -5.99
CA GLU A 410 18.48 -10.39 -7.14
C GLU A 410 18.35 -11.17 -8.45
N GLY A 411 18.30 -12.51 -8.36
CA GLY A 411 18.09 -13.37 -9.50
C GLY A 411 16.66 -13.34 -10.03
N LEU A 412 15.68 -13.02 -9.19
CA LEU A 412 14.27 -13.07 -9.56
C LEU A 412 13.87 -11.94 -10.53
N PRO A 413 12.77 -12.10 -11.30
CA PRO A 413 12.24 -11.04 -12.15
C PRO A 413 11.96 -9.74 -11.39
N GLU A 414 12.29 -8.60 -12.01
CA GLU A 414 12.20 -7.27 -11.40
C GLU A 414 10.82 -6.97 -10.79
N ALA A 415 9.75 -7.42 -11.48
CA ALA A 415 8.36 -7.24 -11.07
C ALA A 415 8.03 -7.80 -9.68
N ILE A 416 8.81 -8.73 -9.14
CA ILE A 416 8.50 -9.46 -7.90
C ILE A 416 9.62 -9.41 -6.85
N LYS A 417 10.77 -8.79 -7.15
CA LYS A 417 11.92 -8.68 -6.22
C LYS A 417 11.56 -8.06 -4.88
N GLU A 418 10.81 -6.96 -4.90
CA GLU A 418 10.39 -6.25 -3.67
C GLU A 418 9.66 -7.17 -2.68
N SER A 419 8.81 -8.06 -3.18
CA SER A 419 8.13 -9.01 -2.30
C SER A 419 9.01 -10.17 -1.86
N CYS A 420 10.02 -10.53 -2.63
CA CYS A 420 11.04 -11.47 -2.18
C CYS A 420 11.82 -10.85 -1.01
N TYR A 421 12.20 -9.57 -1.07
CA TYR A 421 12.83 -8.90 0.06
C TYR A 421 11.93 -8.84 1.29
N TRP A 422 10.62 -8.60 1.12
CA TRP A 422 9.65 -8.62 2.23
C TRP A 422 9.73 -9.90 3.07
N ARG A 423 9.98 -11.06 2.45
CA ARG A 423 10.19 -12.35 3.14
C ARG A 423 11.31 -12.27 4.17
N PHE A 424 12.41 -11.61 3.83
CA PHE A 424 13.60 -11.53 4.67
C PHE A 424 13.58 -10.31 5.61
N ASP A 425 12.88 -9.25 5.22
CA ASP A 425 12.90 -7.96 5.90
C ASP A 425 11.79 -7.85 6.95
N TRP A 426 10.53 -8.00 6.56
CA TRP A 426 9.39 -7.89 7.49
C TRP A 426 9.04 -9.24 8.11
N PHE A 427 9.01 -10.28 7.26
CA PHE A 427 8.66 -11.64 7.67
C PHE A 427 9.86 -12.38 8.31
N LEU A 428 11.03 -11.74 8.37
CA LEU A 428 12.23 -12.21 9.07
C LEU A 428 12.63 -13.65 8.72
N ASN A 429 12.34 -14.06 7.47
CA ASN A 429 12.51 -15.40 6.95
C ASN A 429 11.91 -16.48 7.87
N ALA A 430 10.76 -16.19 8.50
CA ALA A 430 10.08 -17.13 9.37
C ALA A 430 9.71 -18.41 8.58
N ASP A 431 10.09 -19.56 9.12
CA ASP A 431 9.81 -20.84 8.50
C ASP A 431 8.49 -21.40 9.02
N ASN A 432 7.44 -21.26 8.21
CA ASN A 432 6.11 -21.81 8.45
C ASN A 432 5.55 -21.49 9.85
N PRO A 433 5.51 -20.20 10.27
CA PRO A 433 5.03 -19.84 11.59
C PRO A 433 3.58 -20.27 11.79
N THR A 434 3.31 -20.86 12.95
CA THR A 434 1.93 -21.07 13.41
C THR A 434 1.26 -19.72 13.66
N MET A 435 -0.07 -19.69 13.60
CA MET A 435 -0.85 -18.49 13.83
C MET A 435 -2.19 -18.80 14.47
N VAL A 436 -2.84 -17.75 14.98
CA VAL A 436 -4.29 -17.75 15.15
C VAL A 436 -4.89 -16.77 14.16
N PHE A 437 -6.13 -17.01 13.75
CA PHE A 437 -6.82 -16.16 12.79
C PHE A 437 -8.29 -15.98 13.11
N ASP A 438 -8.84 -14.89 12.59
CA ASP A 438 -10.27 -14.63 12.48
C ASP A 438 -10.56 -13.94 11.13
N GLU A 439 -11.78 -14.11 10.64
CA GLU A 439 -12.26 -13.43 9.44
C GLU A 439 -12.47 -11.94 9.73
N VAL A 440 -12.12 -11.09 8.78
CA VAL A 440 -12.28 -9.64 8.85
C VAL A 440 -12.83 -9.08 7.54
N GLU A 441 -13.37 -7.88 7.59
CA GLU A 441 -13.69 -7.12 6.38
C GLU A 441 -12.39 -6.86 5.59
N CYS A 442 -12.44 -7.01 4.27
CA CYS A 442 -11.27 -6.82 3.43
C CYS A 442 -10.88 -5.34 3.34
N PRO A 443 -9.63 -4.97 3.67
CA PRO A 443 -9.07 -3.66 3.34
C PRO A 443 -9.16 -3.37 1.84
N VAL A 444 -9.44 -2.11 1.49
CA VAL A 444 -9.58 -1.66 0.09
C VAL A 444 -8.27 -1.84 -0.69
N GLU A 445 -7.14 -1.78 0.00
CA GLU A 445 -5.82 -1.97 -0.57
C GLU A 445 -5.62 -3.40 -1.12
N LEU A 446 -6.27 -4.40 -0.51
CA LEU A 446 -6.26 -5.78 -1.01
C LEU A 446 -7.22 -5.95 -2.18
N THR A 447 -8.47 -5.49 -2.03
CA THR A 447 -9.51 -5.70 -3.04
C THR A 447 -9.26 -4.91 -4.32
N ARG A 448 -8.56 -3.77 -4.26
CA ARG A 448 -8.15 -3.01 -5.45
C ARG A 448 -7.15 -3.76 -6.35
N ASN A 449 -6.35 -4.67 -5.80
CA ASN A 449 -5.38 -5.44 -6.60
C ASN A 449 -5.99 -6.74 -7.16
N THR A 450 -7.14 -7.19 -6.62
CA THR A 450 -7.81 -8.42 -7.05
C THR A 450 -9.11 -8.16 -7.78
N ASP A 451 -9.67 -6.96 -7.69
CA ASP A 451 -11.02 -6.59 -8.13
C ASP A 451 -12.14 -7.48 -7.54
N CYS A 452 -11.82 -8.27 -6.51
CA CYS A 452 -12.69 -9.29 -5.96
C CYS A 452 -13.14 -8.93 -4.54
N ILE A 453 -14.45 -8.78 -4.36
CA ILE A 453 -15.13 -8.54 -3.08
C ILE A 453 -16.18 -9.62 -2.91
N HIS A 454 -16.18 -10.29 -1.76
CA HIS A 454 -17.19 -11.29 -1.44
C HIS A 454 -18.52 -10.63 -1.05
N ASN A 455 -19.63 -11.08 -1.65
CA ASN A 455 -20.96 -10.49 -1.51
C ASN A 455 -21.68 -10.85 -0.21
#